data_AF-A0A177QHP9-F1
#
_entry.id   AF-A0A177QHP9-F1
#
_cell.length_a   1.000
_cell.length_b   1.000
_cell.length_c   1.000
_cell.angle_alpha   90.00
_cell.angle_beta   90.00
_cell.angle_gamma   90.00
#
_symmetry.space_group_name_H-M   'P 1'
#
loop_
_entity.id
_entity.type
_entity.pdbx_description
1 polymer ?
#
loop_
_entity_poly.entity_id
_entity_poly.type
_entity_poly.pdbx_seq_one_letter_code
_entity_poly.pdbx_strand_id
1 'polypeptide(L)'
;MDLSPVRELSGIVCRAIVAGACLLGLSSGAEAAESIRVLLSAEVPRLDFRAESPLWVTDAKGRGQALRAPVQVTAVGGGFLLNGARMQTEQVTLQGGEQGLTLTFPRLARKPNGAPVSSGDSGTEISVSGLVQLIRRGNGFLVINRVDVEEYVKGVVPSEVSSTWHPEMLKAQAVAARTYALYQQMLSATREYDVVATVQDQVYRGKQGVDAGILRAVEETRGLVVTYEDAPIYAAFSSTAAGLTEDAMNVWSKDYPYLKGVECPFDLMSPYYQWKSSFKIDTLEQNLRQQGFPVGTIATITPMSFSRGGASREAACAPLWWRIGSSRRRVAESGRLHHHS
;
A
#
# COMPACT_ATOMS: atom_id res chain seq x y z
N MET A 1 -3.96 -12.03 21.26
CA MET A 1 -4.74 -10.91 21.83
C MET A 1 -6.16 -11.39 21.97
N ASP A 2 -6.71 -11.20 23.15
CA ASP A 2 -8.06 -11.60 23.54
C ASP A 2 -9.10 -10.78 22.74
N LEU A 3 -9.99 -11.47 22.01
CA LEU A 3 -11.03 -10.90 21.15
C LEU A 3 -12.35 -10.61 21.90
N SER A 4 -12.28 -10.50 23.23
CA SER A 4 -13.46 -10.27 24.07
C SER A 4 -14.21 -8.92 23.94
N PRO A 5 -13.75 -7.83 23.28
CA PRO A 5 -14.54 -6.59 23.28
C PRO A 5 -15.65 -6.53 22.21
N VAL A 6 -15.86 -7.56 21.38
CA VAL A 6 -16.90 -7.55 20.32
C VAL A 6 -18.31 -7.87 20.87
N ARG A 7 -18.46 -8.13 22.17
CA ARG A 7 -19.76 -8.53 22.77
C ARG A 7 -20.58 -7.43 23.46
N GLU A 8 -20.10 -6.18 23.53
CA GLU A 8 -20.86 -5.09 24.18
C GLU A 8 -21.22 -3.94 23.24
N LEU A 9 -21.96 -4.23 22.17
CA LEU A 9 -22.73 -3.19 21.44
C LEU A 9 -24.14 -3.68 21.08
N SER A 10 -24.70 -4.61 21.86
CA SER A 10 -26.11 -5.01 21.74
C SER A 10 -26.93 -4.48 22.91
N GLY A 11 -27.58 -3.33 22.70
CA GLY A 11 -28.64 -2.86 23.56
C GLY A 11 -28.60 -1.37 23.86
N ILE A 12 -29.24 -0.57 23.01
CA ILE A 12 -30.17 0.51 23.39
C ILE A 12 -31.07 0.71 22.16
N VAL A 13 -32.21 0.02 22.15
CA VAL A 13 -33.35 0.36 21.30
C VAL A 13 -34.17 1.38 22.08
N CYS A 14 -33.98 2.67 21.80
CA CYS A 14 -34.86 3.71 22.33
C CYS A 14 -36.14 3.73 21.49
N ARG A 15 -37.23 3.19 22.05
CA ARG A 15 -38.59 3.40 21.57
C ARG A 15 -38.98 4.86 21.77
N ALA A 16 -39.36 5.55 20.69
CA ALA A 16 -40.22 6.71 20.75
C ALA A 16 -41.37 6.53 19.76
N ILE A 17 -42.58 6.33 20.29
CA ILE A 17 -43.85 6.45 19.56
C ILE A 17 -44.33 7.88 19.80
N VAL A 18 -44.42 8.70 18.76
CA VAL A 18 -45.45 9.75 18.63
C VAL A 18 -45.85 9.82 17.15
N ALA A 19 -47.16 9.82 16.95
CA ALA A 19 -47.86 9.78 15.67
C ALA A 19 -47.81 11.11 14.89
N GLY A 20 -47.97 11.00 13.56
CA GLY A 20 -48.70 12.01 12.79
C GLY A 20 -47.95 12.67 11.63
N ALA A 21 -48.57 12.51 10.46
CA ALA A 21 -48.45 13.31 9.23
C ALA A 21 -47.47 12.83 8.14
N CYS A 22 -48.06 12.18 7.14
CA CYS A 22 -47.52 11.94 5.81
C CYS A 22 -46.96 13.21 5.18
N LEU A 23 -45.65 13.21 4.90
CA LEU A 23 -45.05 13.92 3.79
C LEU A 23 -44.03 12.95 3.18
N LEU A 24 -44.38 12.42 2.01
CA LEU A 24 -43.49 11.61 1.16
C LEU A 24 -42.33 12.48 0.70
N GLY A 25 -41.29 12.57 1.53
CA GLY A 25 -39.98 13.03 1.13
C GLY A 25 -39.20 11.83 0.62
N LEU A 26 -39.04 11.72 -0.70
CA LEU A 26 -38.00 10.91 -1.31
C LEU A 26 -36.65 11.51 -0.87
N SER A 27 -36.15 11.11 0.30
CA SER A 27 -34.75 11.33 0.63
C SER A 27 -33.96 10.36 -0.24
N SER A 28 -33.45 10.86 -1.36
CA SER A 28 -32.36 10.21 -2.09
C SER A 28 -31.24 9.98 -1.08
N GLY A 29 -31.08 8.73 -0.63
CA GLY A 29 -29.89 8.32 0.08
C GLY A 29 -28.73 8.44 -0.90
N ALA A 30 -28.07 9.60 -0.91
CA ALA A 30 -26.68 9.66 -1.30
C ALA A 30 -25.94 8.90 -0.18
N GLU A 31 -25.88 7.58 -0.34
CA GLU A 31 -24.98 6.74 0.42
C GLU A 31 -23.60 7.40 0.31
N ALA A 32 -23.03 7.82 1.45
CA ALA A 32 -21.74 8.47 1.45
C ALA A 32 -20.75 7.47 0.86
N ALA A 33 -20.34 7.69 -0.39
CA ALA A 33 -19.46 6.79 -1.11
C ALA A 33 -18.23 6.49 -0.25
N GLU A 34 -17.99 5.21 0.01
CA GLU A 34 -16.93 4.77 0.90
C GLU A 34 -15.58 5.18 0.30
N SER A 35 -14.85 6.04 1.01
CA SER A 35 -13.59 6.61 0.54
C SER A 35 -12.39 5.96 1.21
N ILE A 36 -11.38 5.60 0.45
CA ILE A 36 -10.10 5.08 0.94
C ILE A 36 -9.05 6.20 0.94
N ARG A 37 -8.22 6.26 1.98
CA ARG A 37 -7.09 7.17 2.13
C ARG A 37 -5.80 6.44 1.77
N VAL A 38 -5.22 6.78 0.62
CA VAL A 38 -4.01 6.15 0.10
C VAL A 38 -2.80 7.05 0.34
N LEU A 39 -1.80 6.59 1.08
CA LEU A 39 -0.50 7.26 1.17
C LEU A 39 0.27 7.05 -0.12
N LEU A 40 0.45 8.12 -0.91
CA LEU A 40 1.24 8.10 -2.14
C LEU A 40 2.73 8.24 -1.88
N SER A 41 3.10 9.09 -0.91
CA SER A 41 4.50 9.32 -0.54
C SER A 41 4.60 9.97 0.83
N ALA A 42 5.68 9.65 1.55
CA ALA A 42 6.05 10.28 2.80
C ALA A 42 7.24 11.24 2.59
N GLU A 43 7.33 12.25 3.44
CA GLU A 43 8.46 13.20 3.48
C GLU A 43 8.67 14.04 2.20
N VAL A 44 7.58 14.41 1.53
CA VAL A 44 7.66 15.23 0.31
C VAL A 44 7.94 16.70 0.68
N PRO A 45 9.03 17.33 0.21
CA PRO A 45 9.33 18.72 0.54
C PRO A 45 8.61 19.72 -0.37
N ARG A 46 8.30 19.30 -1.61
CA ARG A 46 7.60 20.09 -2.61
C ARG A 46 6.82 19.17 -3.54
N LEU A 47 5.65 19.61 -3.96
CA LEU A 47 4.79 18.91 -4.91
C LEU A 47 4.11 19.91 -5.82
N ASP A 48 4.05 19.62 -7.12
CA ASP A 48 3.36 20.44 -8.10
C ASP A 48 2.03 19.77 -8.50
N PHE A 49 0.96 20.56 -8.62
CA PHE A 49 -0.39 20.12 -8.94
C PHE A 49 -0.86 20.76 -10.24
N ARG A 50 -1.45 19.94 -11.12
CA ARG A 50 -2.18 20.37 -12.31
C ARG A 50 -3.60 19.81 -12.30
N ALA A 51 -4.52 20.56 -12.89
CA ALA A 51 -5.90 20.16 -13.13
C ALA A 51 -6.44 20.96 -14.31
N GLU A 52 -7.47 20.45 -14.98
CA GLU A 52 -8.15 21.15 -16.08
C GLU A 52 -9.03 22.30 -15.56
N SER A 53 -9.55 22.15 -14.35
CA SER A 53 -10.33 23.17 -13.64
C SER A 53 -9.49 23.88 -12.58
N PRO A 54 -9.91 25.08 -12.11
CA PRO A 54 -9.29 25.71 -10.94
C PRO A 54 -9.27 24.75 -9.74
N LEU A 55 -8.13 24.68 -9.08
CA LEU A 55 -7.91 23.88 -7.89
C LEU A 55 -8.59 24.53 -6.70
N TRP A 56 -9.53 23.83 -6.06
CA TRP A 56 -10.06 24.26 -4.77
C TRP A 56 -9.10 23.81 -3.68
N VAL A 57 -8.55 24.78 -2.94
CA VAL A 57 -7.56 24.52 -1.89
C VAL A 57 -8.10 24.99 -0.55
N THR A 58 -8.16 24.08 0.43
CA THR A 58 -8.72 24.32 1.76
C THR A 58 -7.71 24.05 2.87
N ASP A 59 -7.77 24.82 3.95
CA ASP A 59 -7.01 24.57 5.17
C ASP A 59 -7.70 23.56 6.12
N ALA A 60 -7.05 23.25 7.23
CA ALA A 60 -7.60 22.35 8.25
C ALA A 60 -8.92 22.84 8.89
N LYS A 61 -9.24 24.14 8.78
CA LYS A 61 -10.47 24.76 9.29
C LYS A 61 -11.56 24.88 8.23
N GLY A 62 -11.32 24.35 7.02
CA GLY A 62 -12.25 24.41 5.89
C GLY A 62 -12.26 25.75 5.15
N ARG A 63 -11.34 26.68 5.45
CA ARG A 63 -11.24 27.95 4.71
C ARG A 63 -10.59 27.69 3.36
N GLY A 64 -11.31 28.01 2.30
CA GLY A 64 -10.92 27.65 0.93
C GLY A 64 -10.65 28.84 0.02
N GLN A 65 -9.82 28.60 -0.99
CA GLN A 65 -9.63 29.50 -2.13
C GLN A 65 -9.49 28.69 -3.43
N ALA A 66 -9.97 29.25 -4.54
CA ALA A 66 -9.75 28.69 -5.87
C ALA A 66 -8.44 29.23 -6.44
N LEU A 67 -7.56 28.36 -6.91
CA LEU A 67 -6.29 28.71 -7.55
C LEU A 67 -6.25 28.15 -8.98
N ARG A 68 -5.77 28.95 -9.94
CA ARG A 68 -5.50 28.42 -11.28
C ARG A 68 -4.28 27.51 -11.24
N ALA A 69 -4.38 26.36 -11.89
CA ALA A 69 -3.25 25.46 -12.08
C ALA A 69 -2.19 26.10 -13.00
N PRO A 70 -0.89 25.76 -12.85
CA PRO A 70 -0.35 24.86 -11.83
C PRO A 70 -0.29 25.50 -10.43
N VAL A 71 -0.42 24.66 -9.39
CA VAL A 71 -0.20 25.05 -8.00
C VAL A 71 0.97 24.27 -7.43
N GLN A 72 2.00 24.99 -6.99
CA GLN A 72 3.12 24.44 -6.27
C GLN A 72 2.89 24.54 -4.77
N VAL A 73 3.06 23.43 -4.06
CA VAL A 73 3.02 23.38 -2.61
C VAL A 73 4.39 22.99 -2.07
N THR A 74 4.93 23.83 -1.18
CA THR A 74 6.25 23.62 -0.56
C THR A 74 6.13 23.61 0.97
N ALA A 75 6.82 22.66 1.59
CA ALA A 75 7.03 22.54 3.02
C ALA A 75 7.82 23.72 3.60
N VAL A 76 7.27 24.48 4.56
CA VAL A 76 8.04 25.53 5.27
C VAL A 76 7.65 25.61 6.75
N GLY A 77 8.60 25.27 7.63
CA GLY A 77 8.38 25.26 9.08
C GLY A 77 7.19 24.37 9.45
N GLY A 78 6.28 24.90 10.29
CA GLY A 78 5.01 24.24 10.64
C GLY A 78 3.87 24.42 9.63
N GLY A 79 4.14 24.88 8.40
CA GLY A 79 3.08 25.10 7.41
C GLY A 79 3.53 24.96 5.96
N PHE A 80 2.83 25.64 5.05
CA PHE A 80 3.03 25.50 3.61
C PHE A 80 3.24 26.86 2.92
N LEU A 81 3.92 26.84 1.78
CA LEU A 81 3.85 27.88 0.76
C LEU A 81 3.05 27.35 -0.42
N LEU A 82 2.03 28.09 -0.85
CA LEU A 82 1.25 27.83 -2.06
C LEU A 82 1.62 28.90 -3.09
N ASN A 83 2.31 28.51 -4.17
CA ASN A 83 2.86 29.46 -5.15
C ASN A 83 3.66 30.62 -4.49
N GLY A 84 4.37 30.32 -3.39
CA GLY A 84 5.13 31.29 -2.59
C GLY A 84 4.32 32.03 -1.50
N ALA A 85 2.99 31.97 -1.52
CA ALA A 85 2.15 32.57 -0.49
C ALA A 85 2.08 31.69 0.76
N ARG A 86 2.34 32.27 1.94
CA ARG A 86 2.43 31.50 3.19
C ARG A 86 1.06 31.15 3.75
N MET A 87 0.92 29.89 4.16
CA MET A 87 -0.29 29.32 4.73
C MET A 87 0.06 28.65 6.07
N GLN A 88 -0.35 29.27 7.18
CA GLN A 88 -0.11 28.75 8.53
C GLN A 88 -1.15 27.70 8.91
N THR A 89 -0.96 26.49 8.38
CA THR A 89 -1.79 25.32 8.65
C THR A 89 -0.91 24.08 8.53
N GLU A 90 -1.15 23.08 9.35
CA GLU A 90 -0.45 21.79 9.27
C GLU A 90 -1.08 20.84 8.24
N GLN A 91 -2.24 21.21 7.71
CA GLN A 91 -2.93 20.44 6.68
C GLN A 91 -3.50 21.34 5.57
N VAL A 92 -3.37 20.88 4.34
CA VAL A 92 -3.99 21.46 3.14
C VAL A 92 -4.70 20.36 2.37
N THR A 93 -5.87 20.65 1.81
CA THR A 93 -6.59 19.74 0.91
C THR A 93 -6.80 20.40 -0.44
N LEU A 94 -6.45 19.69 -1.52
CA LEU A 94 -6.57 20.14 -2.90
C LEU A 94 -7.58 19.25 -3.62
N GLN A 95 -8.44 19.86 -4.43
CA GLN A 95 -9.45 19.17 -5.24
C GLN A 95 -9.50 19.79 -6.65
N GLY A 96 -9.46 18.94 -7.69
CA GLY A 96 -9.40 19.34 -9.10
C GLY A 96 -10.71 19.21 -9.88
N GLY A 97 -11.84 19.05 -9.19
CA GLY A 97 -13.13 18.72 -9.80
C GLY A 97 -13.19 17.27 -10.29
N GLU A 98 -14.11 16.97 -11.22
CA GLU A 98 -14.38 15.61 -11.71
C GLU A 98 -13.23 15.02 -12.53
N GLN A 99 -12.42 15.86 -13.19
CA GLN A 99 -11.30 15.39 -14.01
C GLN A 99 -10.10 14.91 -13.17
N GLY A 100 -10.10 15.24 -11.87
CA GLY A 100 -9.07 14.84 -10.92
C GLY A 100 -7.86 15.76 -10.91
N LEU A 101 -6.73 15.23 -10.43
CA LEU A 101 -5.50 15.96 -10.18
C LEU A 101 -4.32 15.23 -10.83
N THR A 102 -3.39 15.95 -11.44
CA THR A 102 -2.07 15.42 -11.78
C THR A 102 -1.05 15.99 -10.82
N LEU A 103 -0.33 15.10 -10.12
CA LEU A 103 0.71 15.42 -9.15
C LEU A 103 2.06 15.11 -9.77
N THR A 104 2.98 16.06 -9.71
CA THR A 104 4.36 15.86 -10.18
C THR A 104 5.30 15.89 -8.98
N PHE A 105 5.84 14.72 -8.64
CA PHE A 105 6.83 14.56 -7.57
C PHE A 105 8.22 14.95 -8.09
N PRO A 106 8.94 15.84 -7.40
CA PRO A 106 10.28 16.23 -7.83
C PRO A 106 11.20 15.00 -7.79
N ARG A 107 12.05 14.87 -8.82
CA ARG A 107 13.09 13.86 -8.80
C ARG A 107 14.11 14.26 -7.75
N LEU A 108 14.31 13.43 -6.71
CA LEU A 108 15.38 13.63 -5.75
C LEU A 108 16.73 13.57 -6.50
N ALA A 109 17.31 14.73 -6.77
CA ALA A 109 18.60 14.85 -7.43
C ALA A 109 19.71 14.38 -6.49
N ARG A 110 20.00 13.08 -6.46
CA ARG A 110 21.22 12.58 -5.82
C ARG A 110 22.29 12.40 -6.91
N LYS A 111 22.97 13.49 -7.27
CA LYS A 111 24.27 13.40 -7.95
C LYS A 111 25.34 13.07 -6.89
N PRO A 112 26.19 12.04 -7.09
CA PRO A 112 27.27 11.72 -6.16
C PRO A 112 28.25 12.88 -5.89
N ASN A 113 28.36 13.85 -6.81
CA ASN A 113 29.47 14.81 -6.86
C ASN A 113 29.06 16.29 -6.72
N GLY A 114 27.91 16.63 -6.12
CA GLY A 114 27.60 18.01 -5.73
C GLY A 114 27.46 19.07 -6.86
N ALA A 115 27.49 18.68 -8.13
CA ALA A 115 27.30 19.62 -9.24
C ALA A 115 25.82 20.02 -9.41
N PRO A 116 25.51 21.29 -9.74
CA PRO A 116 24.13 21.72 -10.00
C PRO A 116 23.49 20.85 -11.10
N VAL A 117 22.22 20.51 -10.91
CA VAL A 117 21.40 19.88 -11.96
C VAL A 117 20.66 21.01 -12.67
N SER A 118 21.00 21.24 -13.93
CA SER A 118 20.23 22.11 -14.82
C SER A 118 18.82 21.55 -14.98
N SER A 119 17.84 22.42 -14.79
CA SER A 119 16.39 22.22 -14.92
C SER A 119 16.00 21.53 -16.22
N GLY A 120 15.78 20.23 -16.15
CA GLY A 120 15.06 19.38 -17.11
C GLY A 120 14.10 18.52 -16.29
N ASP A 121 13.01 19.15 -15.87
CA ASP A 121 12.13 18.71 -14.79
C ASP A 121 11.06 17.73 -15.32
N SER A 122 11.40 16.45 -15.43
CA SER A 122 10.38 15.39 -15.50
C SER A 122 10.45 14.56 -14.21
N GLY A 123 9.79 15.10 -13.19
CA GLY A 123 9.43 14.36 -11.98
C GLY A 123 8.57 13.14 -12.28
N THR A 124 8.31 12.31 -11.27
CA THR A 124 7.34 11.21 -11.42
C THR A 124 5.93 11.80 -11.36
N GLU A 125 5.12 11.55 -12.38
CA GLU A 125 3.75 12.05 -12.44
C GLU A 125 2.74 10.95 -12.12
N ILE A 126 1.71 11.29 -11.36
CA ILE A 126 0.53 10.45 -11.12
C ILE A 126 -0.72 11.30 -11.29
N SER A 127 -1.70 10.77 -12.03
CA SER A 127 -3.03 11.37 -12.14
C SER A 127 -3.98 10.62 -11.21
N VAL A 128 -4.75 11.31 -10.38
CA VAL A 128 -5.64 10.70 -9.37
C VAL A 128 -7.04 11.29 -9.42
N SER A 129 -8.04 10.47 -9.06
CA SER A 129 -9.41 10.91 -8.79
C SER A 129 -9.54 11.39 -7.33
N GLY A 130 -10.64 12.07 -7.01
CA GLY A 130 -10.93 12.54 -5.65
C GLY A 130 -10.10 13.75 -5.23
N LEU A 131 -9.70 13.79 -3.96
CA LEU A 131 -8.93 14.89 -3.37
C LEU A 131 -7.56 14.43 -2.89
N VAL A 132 -6.65 15.38 -2.73
CA VAL A 132 -5.33 15.14 -2.14
C VAL A 132 -5.19 15.97 -0.89
N GLN A 133 -4.90 15.29 0.22
CA GLN A 133 -4.62 15.87 1.52
C GLN A 133 -3.12 15.83 1.76
N LEU A 134 -2.58 16.98 2.15
CA LEU A 134 -1.19 17.16 2.54
C LEU A 134 -1.13 17.41 4.04
N ILE A 135 -0.34 16.63 4.77
CA ILE A 135 -0.19 16.77 6.23
C ILE A 135 1.29 16.94 6.57
N ARG A 136 1.64 18.01 7.30
CA ARG A 136 3.03 18.26 7.73
C ARG A 136 3.57 17.09 8.53
N ARG A 137 4.78 16.63 8.19
CA ARG A 137 5.50 15.57 8.92
C ARG A 137 7.00 15.74 8.75
N GLY A 138 7.70 15.97 9.86
CA GLY A 138 9.13 16.25 9.84
C GLY A 138 9.46 17.46 8.96
N ASN A 139 10.42 17.30 8.05
CA ASN A 139 10.82 18.36 7.11
C ASN A 139 9.92 18.45 5.87
N GLY A 140 9.06 17.45 5.63
CA GLY A 140 8.17 17.38 4.46
C GLY A 140 6.71 17.23 4.85
N PHE A 141 5.93 16.60 3.99
CA PHE A 141 4.54 16.27 4.26
C PHE A 141 4.19 14.88 3.72
N LEU A 142 3.17 14.27 4.32
CA LEU A 142 2.48 13.11 3.78
C LEU A 142 1.62 13.57 2.59
N VAL A 143 1.63 12.80 1.51
CA VAL A 143 0.75 12.99 0.36
C VAL A 143 -0.29 11.88 0.37
N ILE A 144 -1.52 12.22 0.74
CA ILE A 144 -2.60 11.26 0.91
C ILE A 144 -3.67 11.55 -0.14
N ASN A 145 -3.96 10.58 -1.01
CA ASN A 145 -5.10 10.66 -1.92
C ASN A 145 -6.32 10.04 -1.25
N ARG A 146 -7.38 10.82 -1.07
CA ARG A 146 -8.67 10.33 -0.61
C ARG A 146 -9.58 10.18 -1.82
N VAL A 147 -9.96 8.95 -2.10
CA VAL A 147 -10.57 8.54 -3.36
C VAL A 147 -11.71 7.56 -3.08
N ASP A 148 -12.72 7.55 -3.94
CA ASP A 148 -13.78 6.53 -3.93
C ASP A 148 -13.17 5.12 -4.07
N VAL A 149 -13.72 4.14 -3.34
CA VAL A 149 -13.15 2.78 -3.33
C VAL A 149 -13.12 2.14 -4.71
N GLU A 150 -14.10 2.41 -5.59
CA GLU A 150 -14.11 1.84 -6.94
C GLU A 150 -13.07 2.51 -7.84
N GLU A 151 -12.87 3.82 -7.69
CA GLU A 151 -11.79 4.55 -8.35
C GLU A 151 -10.40 4.09 -7.85
N TYR A 152 -10.28 3.73 -6.57
CA TYR A 152 -9.07 3.11 -6.03
C TYR A 152 -8.78 1.75 -6.68
N VAL A 153 -9.79 0.87 -6.75
CA VAL A 153 -9.66 -0.46 -7.35
C VAL A 153 -9.25 -0.36 -8.82
N LYS A 154 -9.80 0.58 -9.59
CA LYS A 154 -9.39 0.86 -10.98
C LYS A 154 -7.91 1.23 -11.11
N GLY A 155 -7.32 1.86 -10.09
CA GLY A 155 -5.91 2.22 -10.07
C GLY A 155 -4.96 1.13 -9.52
N VAL A 156 -5.50 0.11 -8.86
CA VAL A 156 -4.74 -1.04 -8.34
C VAL A 156 -4.67 -2.16 -9.37
N VAL A 157 -5.80 -2.58 -9.92
CA VAL A 157 -5.89 -3.78 -10.80
C VAL A 157 -4.88 -3.75 -11.96
N PRO A 158 -4.69 -2.64 -12.71
CA PRO A 158 -3.72 -2.60 -13.81
C PRO A 158 -2.25 -2.75 -13.38
N SER A 159 -1.95 -2.56 -12.10
CA SER A 159 -0.59 -2.72 -11.57
C SER A 159 -0.29 -4.14 -11.13
N GLU A 160 -1.33 -4.92 -10.83
CA GLU A 160 -1.21 -6.27 -10.27
C GLU A 160 -1.40 -7.34 -11.35
N VAL A 161 -2.20 -7.08 -12.39
CA VAL A 161 -2.57 -8.06 -13.42
C VAL A 161 -2.53 -7.48 -14.82
N SER A 162 -2.29 -8.33 -15.81
CA SER A 162 -2.36 -7.92 -17.23
C SER A 162 -3.81 -7.79 -17.68
N SER A 163 -4.15 -6.70 -18.38
CA SER A 163 -5.49 -6.49 -18.95
C SER A 163 -5.90 -7.56 -19.99
N THR A 164 -4.92 -8.31 -20.53
CA THR A 164 -5.15 -9.39 -21.49
C THR A 164 -5.53 -10.73 -20.84
N TRP A 165 -5.50 -10.82 -19.51
CA TRP A 165 -5.89 -12.04 -18.81
C TRP A 165 -7.39 -12.28 -18.89
N HIS A 166 -7.80 -13.50 -18.52
CA HIS A 166 -9.20 -13.91 -18.60
C HIS A 166 -10.11 -12.95 -17.80
N PRO A 167 -11.29 -12.53 -18.31
CA PRO A 167 -12.15 -11.56 -17.63
C PRO A 167 -12.51 -11.94 -16.19
N GLU A 168 -12.76 -13.22 -15.93
CA GLU A 168 -13.04 -13.72 -14.58
C GLU A 168 -11.85 -13.58 -13.61
N MET A 169 -10.61 -13.60 -14.12
CA MET A 169 -9.44 -13.28 -13.30
C MET A 169 -9.46 -11.80 -12.91
N LEU A 170 -9.69 -10.90 -13.89
CA LEU A 170 -9.76 -9.46 -13.62
C LEU A 170 -10.83 -9.13 -12.57
N LYS A 171 -11.98 -9.81 -12.64
CA LYS A 171 -13.06 -9.71 -11.64
C LYS A 171 -12.63 -10.20 -10.26
N ALA A 172 -12.00 -11.38 -10.19
CA ALA A 172 -11.48 -11.91 -8.93
C ALA A 172 -10.45 -10.95 -8.30
N GLN A 173 -9.55 -10.38 -9.10
CA GLN A 173 -8.59 -9.38 -8.64
C GLN A 173 -9.27 -8.10 -8.15
N ALA A 174 -10.29 -7.61 -8.86
CA ALA A 174 -11.05 -6.42 -8.43
C ALA A 174 -11.71 -6.64 -7.05
N VAL A 175 -12.36 -7.79 -6.87
CA VAL A 175 -12.99 -8.17 -5.58
C VAL A 175 -11.95 -8.31 -4.47
N ALA A 176 -10.82 -9.00 -4.73
CA ALA A 176 -9.74 -9.15 -3.76
C ALA A 176 -9.15 -7.80 -3.37
N ALA A 177 -8.90 -6.92 -4.35
CA ALA A 177 -8.33 -5.60 -4.09
C ALA A 177 -9.26 -4.70 -3.27
N ARG A 178 -10.56 -4.71 -3.58
CA ARG A 178 -11.58 -4.00 -2.80
C ARG A 178 -11.65 -4.51 -1.36
N THR A 179 -11.70 -5.82 -1.20
CA THR A 179 -11.78 -6.47 0.11
C THR A 179 -10.58 -6.14 0.98
N TYR A 180 -9.36 -6.18 0.39
CA TYR A 180 -8.13 -5.81 1.09
C TYR A 180 -8.16 -4.35 1.56
N ALA A 181 -8.58 -3.42 0.70
CA ALA A 181 -8.64 -1.99 1.04
C ALA A 181 -9.57 -1.73 2.24
N LEU A 182 -10.75 -2.35 2.25
CA LEU A 182 -11.73 -2.22 3.32
C LEU A 182 -11.24 -2.86 4.63
N TYR A 183 -10.61 -4.03 4.55
CA TYR A 183 -9.97 -4.65 5.71
C TYR A 183 -8.91 -3.71 6.33
N GLN A 184 -8.05 -3.10 5.51
CA GLN A 184 -7.03 -2.16 6.00
C GLN A 184 -7.64 -0.89 6.59
N GLN A 185 -8.74 -0.41 6.00
CA GLN A 185 -9.49 0.74 6.51
C GLN A 185 -10.09 0.48 7.90
N MET A 186 -10.60 -0.72 8.16
CA MET A 186 -11.09 -1.09 9.50
C MET A 186 -9.98 -1.06 10.55
N LEU A 187 -8.74 -1.35 10.17
CA LEU A 187 -7.57 -1.36 11.07
C LEU A 187 -6.84 -0.01 11.17
N SER A 188 -7.20 0.98 10.36
CA SER A 188 -6.49 2.26 10.23
C SER A 188 -7.16 3.44 10.93
N ALA A 189 -8.15 3.20 11.79
CA ALA A 189 -8.94 4.27 12.41
C ALA A 189 -8.10 5.36 13.10
N THR A 190 -6.94 5.02 13.66
CA THR A 190 -6.01 5.96 14.32
C THR A 190 -4.89 6.50 13.43
N ARG A 191 -4.79 6.01 12.18
CA ARG A 191 -3.75 6.41 11.21
C ARG A 191 -4.25 7.53 10.30
N GLU A 192 -3.34 8.31 9.74
CA GLU A 192 -3.67 9.36 8.78
C GLU A 192 -4.15 8.79 7.43
N TYR A 193 -3.79 7.54 7.12
CA TYR A 193 -4.12 6.83 5.87
C TYR A 193 -4.47 5.35 6.15
N ASP A 194 -5.13 4.72 5.18
CA ASP A 194 -5.63 3.34 5.26
C ASP A 194 -4.63 2.36 4.64
N VAL A 195 -4.11 2.70 3.46
CA VAL A 195 -3.21 1.87 2.64
C VAL A 195 -2.05 2.70 2.08
N VAL A 196 -0.95 2.05 1.74
CA VAL A 196 0.23 2.63 1.09
C VAL A 196 0.26 2.23 -0.40
N ALA A 197 0.60 3.15 -1.30
CA ALA A 197 0.64 2.90 -2.76
C ALA A 197 1.85 2.06 -3.23
N THR A 198 2.36 1.15 -2.40
CA THR A 198 3.53 0.31 -2.69
C THR A 198 3.19 -1.17 -2.47
N VAL A 199 4.13 -2.04 -2.80
CA VAL A 199 4.03 -3.50 -2.55
C VAL A 199 3.84 -3.87 -1.08
N GLN A 200 3.97 -2.92 -0.14
CA GLN A 200 3.63 -3.14 1.26
C GLN A 200 2.13 -3.38 1.45
N ASP A 201 1.30 -2.73 0.63
CA ASP A 201 -0.14 -2.93 0.58
C ASP A 201 -0.54 -3.32 -0.85
N GLN A 202 -0.77 -2.34 -1.71
CA GLN A 202 -1.15 -2.56 -3.11
C GLN A 202 -0.58 -1.46 -3.99
N VAL A 203 -0.15 -1.82 -5.20
CA VAL A 203 0.44 -0.85 -6.12
C VAL A 203 -0.66 0.00 -6.76
N TYR A 204 -0.93 1.17 -6.17
CA TYR A 204 -1.90 2.14 -6.69
C TYR A 204 -1.25 3.17 -7.60
N ARG A 205 -1.69 3.24 -8.86
CA ARG A 205 -1.17 4.17 -9.89
C ARG A 205 -2.18 5.26 -10.30
N GLY A 206 -3.24 5.45 -9.52
CA GLY A 206 -4.30 6.41 -9.85
C GLY A 206 -5.00 6.05 -11.16
N LYS A 207 -5.16 7.02 -12.05
CA LYS A 207 -5.86 6.90 -13.34
C LYS A 207 -4.99 6.36 -14.48
N GLN A 208 -3.77 5.90 -14.20
CA GLN A 208 -2.83 5.43 -15.23
C GLN A 208 -3.03 3.94 -15.57
N GLY A 209 -2.84 3.58 -16.83
CA GLY A 209 -2.88 2.17 -17.28
C GLY A 209 -4.27 1.54 -17.29
N VAL A 210 -5.33 2.34 -17.19
CA VAL A 210 -6.71 1.88 -17.12
C VAL A 210 -7.18 1.43 -18.51
N ASP A 211 -7.45 0.12 -18.65
CA ASP A 211 -7.98 -0.50 -19.86
C ASP A 211 -9.50 -0.75 -19.76
N ALA A 212 -10.20 -0.82 -20.91
CA ALA A 212 -11.64 -1.05 -20.96
C ALA A 212 -12.08 -2.40 -20.36
N GLY A 213 -11.28 -3.46 -20.49
CA GLY A 213 -11.55 -4.76 -19.88
C GLY A 213 -11.47 -4.71 -18.35
N ILE A 214 -10.48 -3.98 -17.82
CA ILE A 214 -10.34 -3.76 -16.38
C ILE A 214 -11.51 -2.92 -15.86
N LEU A 215 -11.84 -1.81 -16.53
CA LEU A 215 -12.98 -0.97 -16.14
C LEU A 215 -14.28 -1.77 -16.05
N ARG A 216 -14.52 -2.63 -17.05
CA ARG A 216 -15.68 -3.52 -17.06
C ARG A 216 -15.65 -4.51 -15.90
N ALA A 217 -14.52 -5.15 -15.63
CA ALA A 217 -14.40 -6.10 -14.53
C ALA A 217 -14.64 -5.46 -13.16
N VAL A 218 -14.15 -4.23 -12.94
CA VAL A 218 -14.40 -3.48 -11.70
C VAL A 218 -15.88 -3.12 -11.58
N GLU A 219 -16.50 -2.62 -12.65
CA GLU A 219 -17.91 -2.21 -12.62
C GLU A 219 -18.86 -3.40 -12.47
N GLU A 220 -18.61 -4.51 -13.18
CA GLU A 220 -19.40 -5.75 -13.05
C GLU A 220 -19.28 -6.40 -11.66
N THR A 221 -18.28 -6.02 -10.87
CA THR A 221 -18.07 -6.49 -9.49
C THR A 221 -18.19 -5.39 -8.45
N ARG A 222 -18.81 -4.27 -8.80
CA ARG A 222 -18.97 -3.10 -7.92
C ARG A 222 -19.59 -3.50 -6.58
N GLY A 223 -18.97 -3.08 -5.48
CA GLY A 223 -19.42 -3.40 -4.13
C GLY A 223 -19.31 -4.88 -3.69
N LEU A 224 -18.87 -5.78 -4.57
CA LEU A 224 -18.63 -7.17 -4.18
C LEU A 224 -17.33 -7.29 -3.39
N VAL A 225 -17.43 -7.92 -2.23
CA VAL A 225 -16.33 -8.16 -1.27
C VAL A 225 -16.42 -9.58 -0.73
N VAL A 226 -15.29 -10.12 -0.28
CA VAL A 226 -15.25 -11.43 0.39
C VAL A 226 -15.27 -11.22 1.90
N THR A 227 -16.18 -11.90 2.59
CA THR A 227 -16.33 -11.79 4.04
C THR A 227 -16.14 -13.13 4.74
N TYR A 228 -15.75 -13.07 6.00
CA TYR A 228 -15.76 -14.17 6.95
C TYR A 228 -16.29 -13.62 8.28
N GLU A 229 -17.32 -14.27 8.84
CA GLU A 229 -18.03 -13.76 10.02
C GLU A 229 -18.51 -12.30 9.86
N ASP A 230 -19.10 -12.00 8.70
CA ASP A 230 -19.66 -10.69 8.32
C ASP A 230 -18.66 -9.52 8.28
N ALA A 231 -17.35 -9.79 8.38
CA ALA A 231 -16.30 -8.80 8.19
C ALA A 231 -15.50 -9.07 6.90
N PRO A 232 -15.04 -8.03 6.17
CA PRO A 232 -14.08 -8.18 5.08
C PRO A 232 -12.87 -9.01 5.52
N ILE A 233 -12.43 -9.95 4.68
CA ILE A 233 -11.25 -10.77 4.98
C ILE A 233 -9.94 -10.03 4.70
N TYR A 234 -8.86 -10.51 5.31
CA TYR A 234 -7.52 -10.17 4.82
C TYR A 234 -7.25 -10.86 3.47
N ALA A 235 -7.63 -10.20 2.37
CA ALA A 235 -7.57 -10.74 1.01
C ALA A 235 -6.15 -10.62 0.40
N ALA A 236 -5.17 -11.27 1.02
CA ALA A 236 -3.81 -11.32 0.50
C ALA A 236 -3.74 -12.10 -0.82
N PHE A 237 -2.96 -11.61 -1.78
CA PHE A 237 -2.70 -12.27 -3.06
C PHE A 237 -1.21 -12.19 -3.42
N SER A 238 -0.77 -13.04 -4.34
CA SER A 238 0.62 -13.10 -4.81
C SER A 238 0.66 -13.50 -6.28
N SER A 239 1.74 -13.15 -6.98
CA SER A 239 1.85 -13.40 -8.42
C SER A 239 1.92 -14.88 -8.80
N THR A 240 2.70 -15.69 -8.09
CA THR A 240 2.90 -17.11 -8.40
C THR A 240 3.30 -17.84 -7.11
N ALA A 241 2.59 -18.92 -6.81
CA ALA A 241 2.89 -19.83 -5.72
C ALA A 241 3.89 -20.92 -6.18
N ALA A 242 4.65 -21.47 -5.23
CA ALA A 242 5.59 -22.57 -5.49
C ALA A 242 4.89 -23.94 -5.49
N GLY A 243 3.69 -24.02 -6.10
CA GLY A 243 2.84 -25.21 -6.19
C GLY A 243 1.75 -25.30 -5.11
N LEU A 244 2.01 -24.81 -3.90
CA LEU A 244 0.99 -24.58 -2.87
C LEU A 244 1.02 -23.12 -2.43
N THR A 245 -0.15 -22.60 -2.09
CA THR A 245 -0.25 -21.34 -1.34
C THR A 245 0.19 -21.55 0.11
N GLU A 246 0.57 -20.47 0.79
CA GLU A 246 1.04 -20.53 2.18
C GLU A 246 -0.08 -20.38 3.21
N ASP A 247 0.14 -20.96 4.40
CA ASP A 247 -0.68 -20.66 5.58
C ASP A 247 -0.25 -19.30 6.14
N ALA A 248 -1.21 -18.43 6.44
CA ALA A 248 -0.95 -17.11 6.99
C ALA A 248 -0.14 -17.13 8.29
N MET A 249 -0.23 -18.18 9.10
CA MET A 249 0.58 -18.34 10.31
C MET A 249 2.08 -18.37 9.97
N ASN A 250 2.46 -18.87 8.80
CA ASN A 250 3.86 -18.98 8.40
C ASN A 250 4.43 -17.65 7.90
N VAL A 251 3.58 -16.76 7.37
CA VAL A 251 3.99 -15.51 6.73
C VAL A 251 3.85 -14.34 7.71
N TRP A 252 2.76 -14.28 8.46
CA TRP A 252 2.41 -13.14 9.32
C TRP A 252 2.27 -13.51 10.81
N SER A 253 2.58 -14.76 11.20
CA SER A 253 2.41 -15.25 12.57
C SER A 253 1.00 -15.03 13.13
N LYS A 254 -0.01 -15.07 12.24
CA LYS A 254 -1.43 -14.91 12.57
C LYS A 254 -2.22 -16.03 11.93
N ASP A 255 -3.11 -16.62 12.69
CA ASP A 255 -4.02 -17.64 12.19
C ASP A 255 -5.28 -16.99 11.61
N TYR A 256 -5.53 -17.24 10.34
CA TYR A 256 -6.80 -16.89 9.69
C TYR A 256 -7.42 -18.17 9.13
N PRO A 257 -8.67 -18.53 9.51
CA PRO A 257 -9.32 -19.76 9.04
C PRO A 257 -9.44 -19.88 7.52
N TYR A 258 -9.49 -18.74 6.83
CA TYR A 258 -9.64 -18.62 5.37
C TYR A 258 -8.30 -18.46 4.61
N LEU A 259 -7.15 -18.30 5.30
CA LEU A 259 -5.82 -18.26 4.66
C LEU A 259 -5.01 -19.49 5.03
N LYS A 260 -5.47 -20.64 4.51
CA LYS A 260 -4.80 -21.93 4.63
C LYS A 260 -4.11 -22.29 3.33
N GLY A 261 -2.97 -22.98 3.44
CA GLY A 261 -2.26 -23.46 2.28
C GLY A 261 -3.09 -24.49 1.50
N VAL A 262 -3.41 -24.14 0.26
CA VAL A 262 -4.12 -24.98 -0.72
C VAL A 262 -3.26 -25.19 -1.97
N GLU A 263 -3.50 -26.29 -2.68
CA GLU A 263 -2.80 -26.58 -3.94
C GLU A 263 -3.10 -25.55 -5.03
N CYS A 264 -2.06 -25.15 -5.77
CA CYS A 264 -2.15 -24.29 -6.94
C CYS A 264 -1.42 -24.96 -8.12
N PRO A 265 -2.06 -25.95 -8.79
CA PRO A 265 -1.40 -26.72 -9.85
C PRO A 265 -1.11 -25.89 -11.11
N PHE A 266 -1.83 -24.77 -11.31
CA PHE A 266 -1.74 -23.95 -12.52
C PHE A 266 -0.46 -23.09 -12.57
N ASP A 267 0.14 -22.79 -11.43
CA ASP A 267 1.32 -21.91 -11.33
C ASP A 267 2.59 -22.54 -11.91
N LEU A 268 2.60 -23.87 -12.10
CA LEU A 268 3.66 -24.58 -12.82
C LEU A 268 3.88 -24.03 -14.25
N MET A 269 2.84 -23.43 -14.84
CA MET A 269 2.91 -22.83 -16.17
C MET A 269 3.33 -21.35 -16.16
N SER A 270 3.50 -20.75 -15.00
CA SER A 270 3.91 -19.34 -14.89
C SER A 270 5.34 -19.17 -15.38
N PRO A 271 5.64 -18.14 -16.21
CA PRO A 271 7.01 -17.81 -16.58
C PRO A 271 7.87 -17.37 -15.37
N TYR A 272 7.22 -17.05 -14.24
CA TYR A 272 7.87 -16.65 -13.00
C TYR A 272 7.99 -17.80 -11.98
N TYR A 273 7.53 -19.01 -12.31
CA TYR A 273 7.58 -20.17 -11.41
C TYR A 273 9.01 -20.52 -10.98
N GLN A 274 9.98 -20.37 -11.90
CA GLN A 274 11.40 -20.53 -11.62
C GLN A 274 12.17 -19.30 -12.06
N TRP A 275 13.01 -18.79 -11.17
CA TRP A 275 13.92 -17.70 -11.48
C TRP A 275 15.26 -17.93 -10.79
N LYS A 276 16.29 -17.24 -11.30
CA LYS A 276 17.63 -17.26 -10.73
C LYS A 276 18.17 -15.84 -10.68
N SER A 277 18.79 -15.47 -9.57
CA SER A 277 19.56 -14.24 -9.44
C SER A 277 20.95 -14.54 -8.89
N SER A 278 21.90 -13.68 -9.23
CA SER A 278 23.29 -13.75 -8.81
C SER A 278 23.71 -12.42 -8.22
N PHE A 279 24.37 -12.46 -7.07
CA PHE A 279 24.87 -11.27 -6.38
C PHE A 279 26.28 -11.54 -5.87
N LYS A 280 27.03 -10.46 -5.60
CA LYS A 280 28.35 -10.57 -4.96
C LYS A 280 28.18 -10.87 -3.48
N ILE A 281 28.98 -11.79 -2.96
CA ILE A 281 28.92 -12.20 -1.56
C ILE A 281 29.18 -11.01 -0.61
N ASP A 282 30.14 -10.15 -0.96
CA ASP A 282 30.46 -8.93 -0.18
C ASP A 282 29.26 -7.99 -0.06
N THR A 283 28.46 -7.85 -1.13
CA THR A 283 27.24 -7.03 -1.11
C THR A 283 26.18 -7.66 -0.22
N LEU A 284 26.01 -8.99 -0.24
CA LEU A 284 25.09 -9.68 0.65
C LEU A 284 25.51 -9.49 2.12
N GLU A 285 26.79 -9.69 2.43
CA GLU A 285 27.34 -9.50 3.78
C GLU A 285 27.11 -8.07 4.28
N GLN A 286 27.42 -7.07 3.44
CA GLN A 286 27.22 -5.68 3.79
C GLN A 286 25.75 -5.37 4.06
N ASN A 287 24.84 -5.86 3.22
CA ASN A 287 23.40 -5.65 3.39
C ASN A 287 22.88 -6.32 4.67
N LEU A 288 23.31 -7.55 4.97
CA LEU A 288 22.91 -8.24 6.20
C LEU A 288 23.43 -7.52 7.46
N ARG A 289 24.67 -7.01 7.44
CA ARG A 289 25.22 -6.19 8.54
C ARG A 289 24.45 -4.89 8.72
N GLN A 290 24.07 -4.22 7.63
CA GLN A 290 23.25 -3.01 7.68
C GLN A 290 21.86 -3.26 8.27
N GLN A 291 21.30 -4.45 8.06
CA GLN A 291 20.04 -4.89 8.68
C GLN A 291 20.22 -5.39 10.13
N GLY A 292 21.42 -5.26 10.70
CA GLY A 292 21.70 -5.62 12.10
C GLY A 292 22.07 -7.08 12.34
N PHE A 293 22.22 -7.90 11.29
CA PHE A 293 22.62 -9.30 11.46
C PHE A 293 24.15 -9.42 11.66
N PRO A 294 24.61 -10.11 12.71
CA PRO A 294 26.04 -10.26 13.00
C PRO A 294 26.67 -11.34 12.11
N VAL A 295 26.84 -11.03 10.82
CA VAL A 295 27.44 -11.96 9.84
C VAL A 295 28.88 -11.60 9.51
N GLY A 296 29.78 -12.60 9.59
CA GLY A 296 31.16 -12.53 9.12
C GLY A 296 31.28 -12.79 7.62
N THR A 297 32.42 -13.33 7.17
CA THR A 297 32.59 -13.78 5.78
C THR A 297 31.78 -15.04 5.53
N ILE A 298 30.84 -15.01 4.59
CA ILE A 298 29.91 -16.11 4.31
C ILE A 298 30.59 -17.12 3.38
N ALA A 299 30.71 -18.38 3.83
CA ALA A 299 31.13 -19.48 2.98
C ALA A 299 29.97 -20.21 2.32
N THR A 300 28.93 -20.45 3.11
CA THR A 300 27.78 -21.25 2.72
C THR A 300 26.53 -20.66 3.33
N ILE A 301 25.43 -20.79 2.60
CA ILE A 301 24.10 -20.40 3.04
C ILE A 301 23.23 -21.64 2.88
N THR A 302 22.64 -22.11 3.97
CA THR A 302 21.80 -23.30 3.98
C THR A 302 20.44 -22.98 4.59
N PRO A 303 19.32 -23.26 3.89
CA PRO A 303 17.99 -23.21 4.49
C PRO A 303 17.90 -24.24 5.62
N MET A 304 17.45 -23.83 6.81
CA MET A 304 17.32 -24.72 7.96
C MET A 304 15.94 -25.37 8.05
N SER A 305 14.90 -24.72 7.55
CA SER A 305 13.55 -25.29 7.52
C SER A 305 12.68 -24.67 6.43
N PHE A 306 11.68 -25.42 6.00
CA PHE A 306 10.69 -25.03 5.02
C PHE A 306 9.27 -25.18 5.59
N SER A 307 8.36 -24.31 5.19
CA SER A 307 6.91 -24.52 5.36
C SER A 307 6.40 -25.64 4.44
N ARG A 308 5.13 -26.02 4.63
CA ARG A 308 4.45 -26.96 3.70
C ARG A 308 4.36 -26.43 2.27
N GLY A 309 4.25 -25.11 2.07
CA GLY A 309 4.26 -24.50 0.74
C GLY A 309 5.65 -24.23 0.16
N GLY A 310 6.71 -24.68 0.84
CA GLY A 310 8.08 -24.61 0.33
C GLY A 310 8.81 -23.29 0.61
N ALA A 311 8.21 -22.33 1.31
CA ALA A 311 8.90 -21.12 1.76
C ALA A 311 9.96 -21.44 2.83
N SER A 312 11.18 -20.95 2.64
CA SER A 312 12.26 -21.07 3.62
C SER A 312 11.94 -20.21 4.85
N ARG A 313 11.90 -20.83 6.04
CA ARG A 313 11.56 -20.14 7.30
C ARG A 313 12.78 -19.58 8.02
N GLU A 314 13.91 -20.28 7.91
CA GLU A 314 15.15 -19.91 8.56
C GLU A 314 16.32 -20.27 7.63
N ALA A 315 17.34 -19.43 7.59
CA ALA A 315 18.59 -19.71 6.89
C ALA A 315 19.78 -19.52 7.84
N ALA A 316 20.77 -20.40 7.73
CA ALA A 316 22.03 -20.28 8.43
C ALA A 316 23.14 -19.92 7.46
N CYS A 317 23.91 -18.88 7.81
CA CYS A 317 25.16 -18.54 7.14
C CYS A 317 26.32 -19.16 7.94
N ALA A 318 27.09 -20.05 7.31
CA ALA A 318 28.28 -20.61 7.94
C ALA A 318 29.53 -19.84 7.48
N PRO A 319 30.43 -19.45 8.40
CA PRO A 319 31.65 -18.74 8.04
C PRO A 319 32.67 -19.62 7.33
N LEU A 320 33.52 -19.00 6.51
CA LEU A 320 34.60 -19.66 5.76
C LEU A 320 35.76 -20.01 6.71
N TRP A 321 35.77 -21.22 7.24
CA TRP A 321 36.95 -21.76 7.93
C TRP A 321 37.51 -22.97 7.20
N TRP A 322 38.77 -22.83 6.77
CA TRP A 322 39.67 -23.93 6.44
C TRP A 322 40.23 -24.53 7.73
N ARG A 323 40.62 -25.80 7.69
CA ARG A 323 41.43 -26.41 8.76
C ARG A 323 42.50 -27.34 8.19
N ILE A 324 43.76 -26.96 8.38
CA ILE A 324 44.92 -27.87 8.38
C ILE A 324 45.22 -28.17 9.86
N GLY A 325 45.37 -29.44 10.23
CA GLY A 325 45.96 -29.84 11.51
C GLY A 325 45.01 -30.04 12.70
N SER A 326 45.31 -31.08 13.47
CA SER A 326 44.52 -31.75 14.50
C SER A 326 44.44 -31.03 15.85
N SER A 327 43.29 -30.42 16.20
CA SER A 327 42.89 -30.14 17.61
C SER A 327 41.42 -29.67 17.72
N ARG A 328 40.47 -30.58 17.94
CA ARG A 328 39.04 -30.21 18.13
C ARG A 328 38.81 -29.28 19.34
N ARG A 329 38.05 -28.19 19.14
CA ARG A 329 37.15 -27.40 20.05
C ARG A 329 36.88 -26.03 19.36
N ARG A 330 35.71 -25.38 19.34
CA ARG A 330 34.34 -25.57 19.85
C ARG A 330 33.41 -24.79 18.89
N VAL A 331 32.18 -25.25 18.69
CA VAL A 331 31.11 -24.55 17.95
C VAL A 331 30.64 -23.32 18.74
N ALA A 332 30.71 -22.13 18.14
CA ALA A 332 30.01 -20.89 18.49
C ALA A 332 30.38 -19.88 17.38
N GLU A 333 29.52 -19.21 16.62
CA GLU A 333 28.10 -18.93 16.71
C GLU A 333 27.48 -19.15 15.32
N SER A 334 26.44 -19.97 15.21
CA SER A 334 25.53 -19.89 14.06
C SER A 334 24.63 -18.68 14.31
N GLY A 335 24.81 -17.58 13.57
CA GLY A 335 23.82 -16.51 13.55
C GLY A 335 22.54 -17.07 12.94
N ARG A 336 21.54 -17.38 13.77
CA ARG A 336 20.20 -17.71 13.28
C ARG A 336 19.57 -16.44 12.74
N LEU A 337 19.15 -16.48 11.49
CA LEU A 337 18.32 -15.44 10.90
C LEU A 337 16.88 -15.77 11.27
N HIS A 338 16.34 -15.08 12.29
CA HIS A 338 14.91 -15.09 12.58
C HIS A 338 14.27 -13.88 11.91
N HIS A 339 13.20 -14.10 11.15
CA HIS A 339 12.36 -13.04 10.63
C HIS A 339 11.51 -12.50 11.79
N HIS A 340 11.87 -11.34 12.34
CA HIS A 340 10.94 -10.57 13.16
C HIS A 340 10.19 -9.60 12.23
N SER A 341 8.85 -9.71 12.25
CA SER A 341 7.91 -8.86 11.51
C SER A 341 7.79 -7.47 12.12
#